data_AF-A0A1F3VE71-F1
#
_entry.id   AF-A0A1F3VE71-F1
#
_cell.length_a   1.000
_cell.length_b   1.000
_cell.length_c   1.000
_cell.angle_alpha   90.00
_cell.angle_beta   90.00
_cell.angle_gamma   90.00
#
_symmetry.space_group_name_H-M   'P 1'
#
loop_
_entity.id
_entity.type
_entity.pdbx_description
1 polymer ?
#
loop_
_entity_poly.entity_id
_entity_poly.type
_entity_poly.pdbx_seq_one_letter_code
_entity_poly.pdbx_strand_id
1 'polypeptide(L)'
;MYRNNAYDEDLAKELSDISFAQEYLLSLVEDQDEPMSIEEALRFMIPRIGIPEFAKIVGKSKSDIDKFLRGERNLKSETLSEYLGPFKLRLKIVLEKAS
;
A
#
# COMPACT_ATOMS: atom_id res chain seq x y z
N MET A 1 -3.79 -4.84 -27.05
CA MET A 1 -3.31 -3.93 -25.98
C MET A 1 -2.54 -4.78 -24.99
N TYR A 2 -1.22 -4.95 -25.21
CA TYR A 2 -0.34 -5.87 -24.45
C TYR A 2 0.69 -5.09 -23.61
N ARG A 3 0.26 -3.99 -22.96
CA ARG A 3 1.16 -3.15 -22.15
C ARG A 3 1.09 -3.42 -20.63
N ASN A 4 0.02 -4.04 -20.14
CA ASN A 4 -0.18 -4.18 -18.69
C ASN A 4 0.81 -5.16 -18.05
N ASN A 5 1.03 -6.36 -18.62
CA ASN A 5 1.87 -7.36 -17.94
C ASN A 5 3.35 -6.94 -17.81
N ALA A 6 3.94 -6.32 -18.85
CA ALA A 6 5.34 -5.89 -18.78
C ALA A 6 5.51 -4.70 -17.82
N TYR A 7 4.56 -3.76 -17.83
CA TYR A 7 4.56 -2.63 -16.90
C TYR A 7 4.39 -3.08 -15.45
N ASP A 8 3.48 -4.03 -15.19
CA ASP A 8 3.26 -4.57 -13.85
C ASP A 8 4.45 -5.42 -13.38
N GLU A 9 5.11 -6.18 -14.26
CA GLU A 9 6.31 -6.96 -13.93
C GLU A 9 7.54 -6.08 -13.62
N ASP A 10 7.74 -5.01 -14.37
CA ASP A 10 8.85 -4.08 -14.11
C ASP A 10 8.58 -3.24 -12.86
N LEU A 11 7.33 -2.81 -12.66
CA LEU A 11 6.91 -2.14 -11.41
C LEU A 11 7.06 -3.05 -10.19
N ALA A 12 6.74 -4.34 -10.30
CA ALA A 12 6.94 -5.29 -9.21
C ALA A 12 8.42 -5.42 -8.80
N LYS A 13 9.34 -5.35 -9.77
CA LYS A 13 10.79 -5.34 -9.49
C LYS A 13 11.20 -4.06 -8.78
N GLU A 14 10.71 -2.91 -9.22
CA GLU A 14 11.02 -1.62 -8.59
C GLU A 14 10.47 -1.53 -7.16
N LEU A 15 9.26 -2.05 -6.91
CA LEU A 15 8.64 -2.11 -5.59
C LEU A 15 9.37 -3.03 -4.58
N SER A 16 10.33 -3.84 -5.04
CA SER A 16 11.23 -4.57 -4.14
C SER A 16 12.27 -3.66 -3.46
N ASP A 17 12.53 -2.48 -4.02
CA ASP A 17 13.30 -1.43 -3.37
C ASP A 17 12.42 -0.63 -2.39
N ILE A 18 12.85 -0.54 -1.14
CA ILE A 18 12.09 0.12 -0.07
C ILE A 18 11.90 1.62 -0.35
N SER A 19 12.91 2.29 -0.93
CA SER A 19 12.86 3.73 -1.20
C SER A 19 11.89 4.01 -2.34
N PHE A 20 11.91 3.18 -3.38
CA PHE A 20 10.95 3.27 -4.47
C PHE A 20 9.52 3.01 -3.98
N ALA A 21 9.30 1.93 -3.21
CA ALA A 21 7.97 1.62 -2.67
C ALA A 21 7.44 2.71 -1.72
N GLN A 22 8.34 3.35 -0.97
CA GLN A 22 8.00 4.50 -0.14
C GLN A 22 7.52 5.69 -0.99
N GLU A 23 8.31 6.11 -1.99
CA GLU A 23 7.97 7.23 -2.87
C GLU A 23 6.69 6.94 -3.67
N TYR A 24 6.54 5.72 -4.15
CA TYR A 24 5.36 5.28 -4.88
C TYR A 24 4.08 5.34 -4.02
N LEU A 25 4.14 4.90 -2.76
CA LEU A 25 2.98 4.98 -1.88
C LEU A 25 2.62 6.43 -1.55
N LEU A 26 3.63 7.30 -1.36
CA LEU A 26 3.42 8.73 -1.16
C LEU A 26 2.78 9.37 -2.39
N SER A 27 3.27 9.05 -3.61
CA SER A 27 2.72 9.65 -4.83
C SER A 27 1.25 9.31 -5.05
N LEU A 28 0.80 8.09 -4.66
CA LEU A 28 -0.62 7.71 -4.75
C LEU A 28 -1.51 8.49 -3.78
N VAL A 29 -0.99 8.84 -2.60
CA VAL A 29 -1.75 9.54 -1.55
C VAL A 29 -1.74 11.05 -1.76
N GLU A 30 -0.64 11.60 -2.27
CA GLU A 30 -0.44 13.04 -2.49
C GLU A 30 -0.85 13.51 -3.90
N ASP A 31 -1.41 12.62 -4.73
CA ASP A 31 -1.92 12.96 -6.06
C ASP A 31 -2.95 14.10 -5.96
N GLN A 32 -2.75 15.18 -6.73
CA GLN A 32 -3.60 16.37 -6.66
C GLN A 32 -4.92 16.21 -7.42
N ASP A 33 -4.97 15.33 -8.41
CA ASP A 33 -6.12 15.13 -9.28
C ASP A 33 -6.99 13.96 -8.78
N GLU A 34 -6.37 12.89 -8.31
CA GLU A 34 -7.03 11.68 -7.81
C GLU A 34 -6.36 11.15 -6.52
N PRO A 35 -6.44 11.89 -5.39
CA PRO A 35 -5.82 11.47 -4.14
C PRO A 35 -6.46 10.17 -3.63
N MET A 36 -5.62 9.16 -3.37
CA MET A 36 -6.07 7.93 -2.71
C MET A 36 -5.95 8.06 -1.20
N SER A 37 -6.91 7.50 -0.46
CA SER A 37 -6.68 7.21 0.94
C SER A 37 -5.54 6.19 1.09
N ILE A 38 -4.90 6.17 2.25
CA ILE A 38 -3.80 5.22 2.55
C ILE A 38 -4.26 3.77 2.34
N GLU A 39 -5.51 3.45 2.70
CA GLU A 39 -6.06 2.11 2.47
C GLU A 39 -6.21 1.78 0.98
N GLU A 40 -6.70 2.72 0.18
CA GLU A 40 -6.84 2.54 -1.27
C GLU A 40 -5.47 2.37 -1.94
N ALA A 41 -4.50 3.22 -1.58
CA ALA A 41 -3.14 3.13 -2.08
C ALA A 41 -2.48 1.79 -1.72
N LEU A 42 -2.67 1.29 -0.50
CA LEU A 42 -2.21 -0.05 -0.09
C LEU A 42 -2.92 -1.17 -0.87
N ARG A 43 -4.25 -1.09 -1.06
CA ARG A 43 -5.00 -2.07 -1.87
C ARG A 43 -4.56 -2.07 -3.32
N PHE A 44 -4.10 -0.92 -3.84
CA PHE A 44 -3.56 -0.80 -5.18
C PHE A 44 -2.13 -1.37 -5.28
N MET A 45 -1.28 -1.09 -4.30
CA MET A 45 0.14 -1.48 -4.33
C MET A 45 0.38 -2.96 -4.00
N ILE A 46 -0.31 -3.52 -3.01
CA ILE A 46 -0.06 -4.90 -2.52
C ILE A 46 -0.17 -5.97 -3.63
N PRO A 47 -1.19 -5.97 -4.51
CA PRO A 47 -1.26 -6.94 -5.59
C PRO A 47 -0.08 -6.87 -6.58
N ARG A 48 0.53 -5.68 -6.74
CA ARG A 48 1.69 -5.45 -7.62
C ARG A 48 3.00 -5.92 -6.99
N ILE A 49 3.11 -5.84 -5.67
CA ILE A 49 4.20 -6.47 -4.91
C ILE A 49 4.07 -8.00 -4.94
N GLY A 50 2.84 -8.49 -4.89
CA GLY A 50 2.52 -9.89 -4.65
C GLY A 50 2.04 -10.09 -3.21
N ILE A 51 0.85 -10.68 -3.06
CA ILE A 51 0.22 -10.92 -1.75
C ILE A 51 1.10 -11.80 -0.84
N PRO A 52 1.69 -12.92 -1.32
CA PRO A 52 2.57 -13.75 -0.48
C PRO A 52 3.84 -13.01 -0.03
N GLU A 53 4.43 -12.21 -0.91
CA GLU A 53 5.64 -11.42 -0.67
C GLU A 53 5.36 -10.35 0.37
N PHE A 54 4.28 -9.58 0.18
CA PHE A 54 3.85 -8.57 1.13
C PHE A 54 3.55 -9.17 2.50
N ALA A 55 2.82 -10.30 2.56
CA ALA A 55 2.52 -10.98 3.81
C ALA A 55 3.78 -11.37 4.61
N LYS A 56 4.85 -11.79 3.91
CA LYS A 56 6.16 -12.06 4.54
C LYS A 56 6.81 -10.77 5.05
N ILE A 57 6.77 -9.70 4.26
CA ILE A 57 7.35 -8.40 4.60
C ILE A 57 6.73 -7.83 5.90
N VAL A 58 5.40 -7.91 6.05
CA VAL A 58 4.70 -7.40 7.24
C VAL A 58 4.51 -8.43 8.36
N GLY A 59 4.96 -9.68 8.16
CA GLY A 59 4.79 -10.76 9.14
C GLY A 59 3.33 -11.13 9.44
N LYS A 60 2.44 -11.06 8.44
CA LYS A 60 1.01 -11.42 8.57
C LYS A 60 0.65 -12.65 7.75
N SER A 61 -0.51 -13.24 8.03
CA SER A 61 -1.00 -14.35 7.22
C SER A 61 -1.51 -13.84 5.87
N LYS A 62 -1.36 -14.65 4.81
CA LYS A 62 -1.96 -14.35 3.50
C LYS A 62 -3.47 -14.09 3.61
N SER A 63 -4.16 -14.86 4.47
CA SER A 63 -5.59 -14.69 4.69
C SER A 63 -5.95 -13.32 5.27
N ASP A 64 -5.11 -12.74 6.14
CA ASP A 64 -5.36 -11.40 6.67
C ASP A 64 -5.20 -10.33 5.58
N ILE A 65 -4.19 -10.48 4.72
CA ILE A 65 -3.99 -9.59 3.56
C ILE A 65 -5.17 -9.72 2.60
N ASP A 66 -5.60 -10.94 2.26
CA ASP A 66 -6.74 -11.19 1.37
C ASP A 66 -8.03 -10.54 1.91
N LYS A 67 -8.29 -10.63 3.22
CA LYS A 67 -9.44 -9.98 3.85
C LYS A 67 -9.36 -8.45 3.77
N PHE A 68 -8.17 -7.89 3.96
CA PHE A 68 -7.95 -6.45 3.80
C PHE A 68 -8.23 -5.98 2.37
N LEU A 69 -7.73 -6.72 1.37
CA LEU A 69 -7.91 -6.39 -0.04
C LEU A 69 -9.38 -6.43 -0.47
N ARG A 70 -10.19 -7.30 0.15
CA ARG A 70 -11.64 -7.39 -0.10
C ARG A 70 -12.46 -6.31 0.62
N GLY A 71 -11.84 -5.48 1.46
CA GLY A 71 -12.54 -4.48 2.26
C GLY A 71 -13.46 -5.09 3.33
N GLU A 72 -13.29 -6.38 3.65
CA GLU A 72 -14.12 -7.10 4.64
C GLU A 72 -13.81 -6.68 6.09
N ARG A 73 -12.83 -5.80 6.28
CA ARG A 73 -12.39 -5.33 7.60
C ARG A 73 -11.93 -3.86 7.52
N ASN A 74 -12.50 -3.03 8.38
CA ASN A 74 -11.93 -1.71 8.68
C ASN A 74 -10.60 -1.94 9.40
N LEU A 75 -9.49 -1.47 8.82
CA LEU A 75 -8.19 -1.61 9.47
C LEU A 75 -8.14 -0.71 10.70
N LYS A 76 -7.62 -1.27 11.80
CA LYS A 76 -7.21 -0.44 12.92
C LYS A 76 -6.01 0.40 12.49
N SER A 77 -5.87 1.60 13.05
CA SER A 77 -4.70 2.46 12.85
C SER A 77 -3.38 1.75 13.17
N GLU A 78 -3.40 0.82 14.14
CA GLU A 78 -2.30 -0.08 14.46
C GLU A 78 -1.92 -0.98 13.29
N THR A 79 -2.90 -1.65 12.66
CA THR A 79 -2.65 -2.53 11.51
C THR A 79 -2.20 -1.75 10.28
N LEU A 80 -2.75 -0.56 10.04
CA LEU A 80 -2.22 0.35 9.00
C LEU A 80 -0.77 0.73 9.28
N SER A 81 -0.42 1.03 10.53
CA SER A 81 0.97 1.34 10.91
C SER A 81 1.91 0.16 10.68
N GLU A 82 1.46 -1.08 10.98
CA GLU A 82 2.21 -2.30 10.67
C GLU A 82 2.43 -2.48 9.15
N TYR A 83 1.46 -2.12 8.31
CA TYR A 83 1.57 -2.24 6.86
C TYR A 83 2.49 -1.19 6.24
N LEU A 84 2.58 -0.01 6.87
CA LEU A 84 3.44 1.10 6.43
C LEU A 84 4.88 0.96 6.93
N GLY A 85 5.09 0.29 8.06
CA GLY A 85 6.40 0.14 8.71
C GLY A 85 7.52 -0.36 7.79
N PRO A 86 7.31 -1.40 6.97
CA PRO A 86 8.33 -1.87 6.03
C PRO A 86 8.79 -0.85 4.99
N PHE A 87 7.92 0.10 4.65
CA PHE A 87 8.22 1.21 3.73
C PHE A 87 8.79 2.43 4.45
N LYS A 88 9.14 2.30 5.73
CA LYS A 88 9.63 3.39 6.60
C LYS A 88 8.63 4.55 6.71
N LEU A 89 7.35 4.26 6.49
CA LEU A 89 6.26 5.22 6.62
C LEU A 89 5.55 5.04 7.97
N ARG A 90 5.02 6.14 8.48
CA ARG A 90 4.22 6.15 9.71
C ARG A 90 3.02 7.06 9.56
N LEU A 91 1.91 6.70 10.16
CA LEU A 91 0.76 7.58 10.27
C LEU A 91 1.10 8.75 11.20
N LYS A 92 0.74 9.96 10.78
CA LYS A 92 0.73 11.14 11.64
C LYS A 92 -0.70 11.62 11.76
N ILE A 93 -1.23 11.59 12.98
CA ILE A 93 -2.54 12.19 13.28
C ILE A 93 -2.34 13.70 13.31
N VAL A 94 -3.07 14.43 12.46
CA VAL A 94 -3.09 15.89 12.42
C VAL A 94 -4.52 16.37 12.65
N LEU A 95 -4.65 17.55 13.28
CA LEU A 95 -5.95 18.19 13.49
C LEU A 95 -6.15 19.25 12.41
N GLU A 96 -7.31 19.22 11.78
CA GLU A 96 -7.73 20.22 10.80
C GLU A 96 -8.97 20.96 11.30
N LYS A 97 -9.12 22.21 10.86
CA LYS A 97 -10.26 23.03 11.25
C LYS A 97 -11.51 22.51 10.54
N ALA A 98 -12.48 22.03 11.30
CA ALA A 98 -13.79 21.69 10.76
C ALA A 98 -14.42 22.95 10.13
N SER A 99 -14.86 22.82 8.88
CA SER A 99 -15.56 23.86 8.12
C SER A 99 -17.06 23.74 8.33
#